data_AF-A0A4Z0H994-F1
#
_entry.id   AF-A0A4Z0H994-F1
#
_cell.length_a   1.000
_cell.length_b   1.000
_cell.length_c   1.000
_cell.angle_alpha   90.00
_cell.angle_beta   90.00
_cell.angle_gamma   90.00
#
_symmetry.space_group_name_H-M   'P 1'
#
loop_
_entity.id
_entity.type
_entity.pdbx_description
1 polymer ?
#
loop_
_entity_poly.entity_id
_entity_poly.type
_entity_poly.pdbx_seq_one_letter_code
_entity_poly.pdbx_strand_id
1 'polypeptide(L)'
;MVDEQESGDEAIEIPARVCHGRISAESVPSLFPASGEKFREYLKNFDEAKESGSCHLWAGKEVIFVEYREAPFSESHRKKVQRFDTPVTLGDAWGYMTESGWIDLYLPCTTKSGAVESRLKVGAVAVTVHASVVVDTELNEANKKLQALAEFAAEAGRDLHGWYGCEGPKLADGPVSIDWSKRP
;
A
#
# COMPACT_ATOMS: atom_id res chain seq x y z
N MET A 1 19.33 12.13 39.63
CA MET A 1 19.93 11.88 38.31
C MET A 1 18.90 12.36 37.32
N VAL A 2 19.26 13.37 36.54
CA VAL A 2 18.40 13.98 35.54
C VAL A 2 18.63 13.14 34.30
N ASP A 3 17.69 12.25 33.96
CA ASP A 3 17.72 11.60 32.65
C ASP A 3 17.26 12.64 31.64
N GLU A 4 18.22 13.15 30.88
CA GLU A 4 17.99 13.95 29.68
C GLU A 4 17.16 13.11 28.70
N GLN A 5 15.85 13.38 28.65
CA GLN A 5 15.06 13.06 27.48
C GLN A 5 15.62 13.92 26.34
N GLU A 6 16.47 13.32 25.49
CA GLU A 6 16.83 13.88 24.20
C GLU A 6 15.53 14.12 23.41
N SER A 7 15.12 15.38 23.46
CA SER A 7 14.04 15.97 22.71
C SER A 7 14.34 15.89 21.21
N GLY A 8 14.00 14.75 20.60
CA GLY A 8 13.11 14.62 19.42
C GLY A 8 13.08 15.72 18.36
N ASP A 9 14.23 16.23 17.90
CA ASP A 9 14.30 17.25 16.82
C ASP A 9 15.25 16.85 15.67
N GLU A 10 15.62 15.57 15.57
CA GLU A 10 16.39 15.07 14.43
C GLU A 10 15.46 14.95 13.21
N ALA A 11 15.93 15.44 12.06
CA ALA A 11 15.22 15.30 10.79
C ALA A 11 15.08 13.81 10.46
N ILE A 12 13.89 13.40 10.03
CA ILE A 12 13.63 12.01 9.66
C ILE A 12 14.15 11.78 8.23
N GLU A 13 15.17 10.93 8.11
CA GLU A 13 15.66 10.47 6.81
C GLU A 13 14.91 9.19 6.40
N ILE A 14 14.17 9.28 5.29
CA ILE A 14 13.45 8.14 4.70
C ILE A 14 14.27 7.64 3.51
N PRO A 15 14.59 6.33 3.43
CA PRO A 15 15.32 5.79 2.30
C PRO A 15 14.49 5.89 1.02
N ALA A 16 15.14 6.07 -0.14
CA ALA A 16 14.45 6.15 -1.43
C ALA A 16 13.64 4.89 -1.78
N ARG A 17 13.98 3.75 -1.19
CA ARG A 17 13.20 2.52 -1.25
C ARG A 17 13.04 1.90 0.13
N VAL A 18 11.86 1.40 0.41
CA VAL A 18 11.44 0.79 1.68
C VAL A 18 11.05 -0.67 1.49
N CYS A 19 10.77 -1.36 2.59
CA CYS A 19 10.43 -2.77 2.63
C CYS A 19 11.55 -3.63 2.01
N HIS A 20 12.75 -3.57 2.59
CA HIS A 20 13.97 -4.20 2.06
C HIS A 20 14.31 -3.73 0.63
N GLY A 21 14.09 -2.44 0.36
CA GLY A 21 14.38 -1.83 -0.93
C GLY A 21 13.47 -2.31 -2.07
N ARG A 22 12.31 -2.89 -1.76
CA ARG A 22 11.37 -3.44 -2.75
C ARG A 22 10.41 -2.41 -3.28
N ILE A 23 10.00 -1.45 -2.46
CA ILE A 23 8.97 -0.47 -2.83
C ILE A 23 9.62 0.92 -2.88
N SER A 24 9.36 1.66 -3.95
CA SER A 24 9.65 3.08 -4.06
C SER A 24 9.00 3.85 -2.92
N ALA A 25 9.72 4.82 -2.36
CA ALA A 25 9.24 5.60 -1.22
C ALA A 25 9.13 7.09 -1.57
N GLU A 26 8.80 7.42 -2.82
CA GLU A 26 8.77 8.81 -3.30
C GLU A 26 7.68 9.63 -2.60
N SER A 27 6.52 9.02 -2.39
CA SER A 27 5.36 9.63 -1.71
C SER A 27 5.38 9.49 -0.17
N VAL A 28 6.22 8.60 0.38
CA VAL A 28 6.29 8.29 1.82
C VAL A 28 6.64 9.51 2.70
N PRO A 29 7.57 10.42 2.32
CA PRO A 29 7.87 11.60 3.12
C PRO A 29 6.66 12.49 3.43
N SER A 30 5.65 12.53 2.55
CA SER A 30 4.43 13.31 2.78
C SER A 30 3.49 12.68 3.81
N LEU A 31 3.74 11.42 4.19
CA LEU A 31 2.95 10.64 5.16
C LEU A 31 3.58 10.60 6.55
N PHE A 32 4.83 11.07 6.69
CA PHE A 32 5.54 11.14 7.97
C PHE A 32 5.76 12.59 8.40
N PRO A 33 5.94 12.84 9.71
CA PRO A 33 6.37 14.14 10.18
C PRO A 33 7.80 14.44 9.67
N ALA A 34 8.16 15.73 9.59
CA ALA A 34 9.49 16.15 9.16
C ALA A 34 10.59 15.82 10.20
N SER A 35 10.25 15.77 11.48
CA SER A 35 11.13 15.45 12.60
C SER A 35 10.46 14.52 13.61
N GLY A 36 11.27 13.82 14.41
CA GLY A 36 10.80 12.92 15.47
C GLY A 36 11.65 11.66 15.59
N GLU A 37 11.04 10.57 16.05
CA GLU A 37 11.70 9.25 16.06
C GLU A 37 12.19 8.86 14.66
N LYS A 38 13.40 8.28 14.61
CA LYS A 38 14.03 7.84 13.36
C LYS A 38 13.16 6.84 12.61
N PHE A 39 13.33 6.85 11.29
CA PHE A 39 12.73 5.86 10.41
C PHE A 39 13.19 4.44 10.79
N ARG A 40 12.25 3.50 10.84
CA ARG A 40 12.50 2.07 11.00
C ARG A 40 11.50 1.28 10.18
N GLU A 41 11.91 0.11 9.72
CA GLU A 41 11.02 -0.84 9.05
C GLU A 41 11.05 -2.21 9.74
N TYR A 42 9.92 -2.91 9.68
CA TYR A 42 9.75 -4.27 10.17
C TYR A 42 9.04 -5.05 9.08
N LEU A 43 9.54 -6.25 8.84
CA LEU A 43 9.05 -7.09 7.77
C LEU A 43 8.67 -8.45 8.32
N LYS A 44 7.61 -9.01 7.74
CA LYS A 44 7.21 -10.40 7.96
C LYS A 44 6.97 -11.02 6.60
N ASN A 45 7.79 -12.01 6.23
CA ASN A 45 7.69 -12.76 4.98
C ASN A 45 7.76 -11.92 3.68
N PHE A 46 8.20 -10.65 3.75
CA PHE A 46 8.19 -9.70 2.62
C PHE A 46 9.42 -9.84 1.69
N ASP A 47 10.39 -10.67 2.07
CA ASP A 47 11.68 -10.87 1.43
C ASP A 47 11.74 -12.12 0.53
N GLU A 48 10.79 -13.03 0.70
CA GLU A 48 10.59 -14.24 -0.08
C GLU A 48 9.29 -14.11 -0.88
N ALA A 49 9.23 -14.55 -2.14
CA ALA A 49 8.00 -14.54 -2.95
C ALA A 49 6.97 -15.54 -2.37
N LYS A 50 6.32 -15.13 -1.28
CA LYS A 50 5.34 -15.90 -0.49
C LYS A 50 3.92 -15.52 -0.91
N GLU A 51 2.97 -16.31 -0.39
CA GLU A 51 1.53 -16.07 -0.55
C GLU A 51 1.05 -14.83 0.19
N SER A 52 1.77 -14.40 1.23
CA SER A 52 1.53 -13.14 1.91
C SER A 52 2.79 -12.61 2.59
N GLY A 53 2.82 -11.30 2.80
CA GLY A 53 3.89 -10.62 3.49
C GLY A 53 3.42 -9.25 3.94
N SER A 54 4.01 -8.75 5.03
CA SER A 54 3.74 -7.40 5.52
C SER A 54 5.03 -6.65 5.79
N CYS A 55 4.96 -5.34 5.56
CA CYS A 55 6.00 -4.37 5.78
C CYS A 55 5.39 -3.19 6.53
N HIS A 56 5.96 -2.85 7.67
CA HIS A 56 5.52 -1.75 8.50
C HIS A 56 6.64 -0.72 8.53
N LEU A 57 6.31 0.52 8.24
CA LEU A 57 7.22 1.66 8.23
C LEU A 57 6.84 2.56 9.39
N TRP A 58 7.78 2.92 10.26
CA TRP A 58 7.55 3.89 11.33
C TRP A 58 8.50 5.06 11.18
N ALA A 59 7.98 6.24 11.46
CA ALA A 59 8.77 7.44 11.67
C ALA A 59 7.97 8.41 12.56
N GLY A 60 8.64 9.04 13.53
CA GLY A 60 7.93 9.75 14.59
C GLY A 60 6.98 8.83 15.35
N LYS A 61 5.71 9.22 15.46
CA LYS A 61 4.63 8.42 16.08
C LYS A 61 3.73 7.75 15.05
N GLU A 62 4.06 7.91 13.77
CA GLU A 62 3.21 7.47 12.68
C GLU A 62 3.70 6.14 12.12
N VAL A 63 2.76 5.41 11.52
CA VAL A 63 3.01 4.10 10.94
C VAL A 63 2.29 3.98 9.60
N ILE A 64 2.99 3.41 8.62
CA ILE A 64 2.44 3.00 7.34
C ILE A 64 2.55 1.48 7.25
N PHE A 65 1.46 0.84 6.86
CA PHE A 65 1.36 -0.60 6.69
C PHE A 65 1.21 -0.90 5.20
N VAL A 66 2.02 -1.83 4.71
CA VAL A 66 1.88 -2.45 3.40
C VAL A 66 1.76 -3.95 3.61
N GLU A 67 0.69 -4.54 3.11
CA GLU A 67 0.49 -5.99 3.09
C GLU A 67 0.26 -6.42 1.65
N TYR A 68 0.78 -7.59 1.28
CA TYR A 68 0.30 -8.31 0.11
C TYR A 68 -0.21 -9.69 0.52
N ARG A 69 -1.19 -10.18 -0.23
CA ARG A 69 -1.70 -11.55 -0.12
C ARG A 69 -2.27 -12.07 -1.43
N GLU A 70 -2.28 -13.37 -1.62
CA GLU A 70 -3.10 -14.01 -2.66
C GLU A 70 -4.58 -13.65 -2.45
N ALA A 71 -5.28 -13.32 -3.54
CA ALA A 71 -6.68 -12.93 -3.48
C ALA A 71 -7.47 -13.43 -4.69
N PRO A 72 -8.75 -13.80 -4.51
CA PRO A 72 -9.58 -14.25 -5.61
C PRO A 72 -9.89 -13.08 -6.57
N PHE A 73 -9.56 -13.25 -7.85
CA PHE A 73 -9.95 -12.31 -8.91
C PHE A 73 -11.26 -12.76 -9.59
N SER A 74 -12.40 -12.42 -9.00
CA SER A 74 -13.72 -12.69 -9.61
C SER A 74 -14.62 -11.46 -9.61
N GLU A 75 -15.44 -11.32 -10.64
CA GLU A 75 -16.42 -10.23 -10.76
C GLU A 75 -17.42 -10.24 -9.59
N SER A 76 -17.82 -11.42 -9.11
CA SER A 76 -18.69 -11.57 -7.93
C SER A 76 -18.04 -11.04 -6.66
N HIS A 77 -16.74 -11.29 -6.46
CA HIS A 77 -15.99 -10.73 -5.33
C HIS A 77 -15.92 -9.21 -5.43
N ARG A 78 -15.57 -8.69 -6.62
CA ARG A 78 -15.56 -7.24 -6.89
C ARG A 78 -16.89 -6.57 -6.54
N LYS A 79 -18.01 -7.09 -7.06
CA LYS A 79 -19.36 -6.55 -6.81
C LYS A 79 -19.74 -6.60 -5.32
N LYS A 80 -19.31 -7.64 -4.61
CA LYS A 80 -19.59 -7.79 -3.18
C LYS A 80 -18.89 -6.72 -2.35
N VAL A 81 -17.61 -6.45 -2.61
CA VAL A 81 -16.84 -5.51 -1.80
C VAL A 81 -17.17 -4.05 -2.14
N GLN A 82 -17.38 -3.73 -3.42
CA GLN A 82 -17.82 -2.40 -3.85
C GLN A 82 -19.18 -1.96 -3.27
N ARG A 83 -19.92 -2.85 -2.60
CA ARG A 83 -21.19 -2.50 -1.95
C ARG A 83 -21.00 -1.70 -0.66
N PHE A 84 -19.86 -1.85 0.01
CA PHE A 84 -19.64 -1.32 1.36
C PHE A 84 -18.46 -0.35 1.45
N ASP A 85 -17.65 -0.24 0.38
CA ASP A 85 -16.43 0.55 0.36
C ASP A 85 -16.37 1.42 -0.90
N THR A 86 -15.56 2.47 -0.85
CA THR A 86 -15.42 3.41 -1.98
C THR A 86 -14.54 2.78 -3.07
N PRO A 87 -15.02 2.57 -4.31
CA PRO A 87 -14.22 1.91 -5.34
C PRO A 87 -12.94 2.66 -5.69
N VAL A 88 -11.84 1.93 -5.91
CA VAL A 88 -10.59 2.50 -6.42
C VAL A 88 -10.06 1.74 -7.65
N THR A 89 -9.21 2.39 -8.44
CA THR A 89 -8.60 1.79 -9.65
C THR A 89 -7.18 2.27 -9.88
N LEU A 90 -6.38 1.45 -10.57
CA LEU A 90 -5.05 1.77 -11.08
C LEU A 90 -4.85 1.09 -12.44
N GLY A 91 -5.34 1.74 -13.50
CA GLY A 91 -5.49 1.10 -14.81
C GLY A 91 -6.47 -0.07 -14.73
N ASP A 92 -6.03 -1.26 -15.12
CA ASP A 92 -6.84 -2.49 -15.08
C ASP A 92 -6.91 -3.15 -13.69
N ALA A 93 -6.04 -2.73 -12.75
CA ALA A 93 -6.19 -3.10 -11.35
C ALA A 93 -7.38 -2.35 -10.75
N TRP A 94 -8.15 -3.07 -9.93
CA TRP A 94 -9.31 -2.52 -9.25
C TRP A 94 -9.19 -2.78 -7.75
N GLY A 95 -9.92 -2.02 -6.96
CA GLY A 95 -9.85 -2.12 -5.53
C GLY A 95 -10.98 -1.38 -4.83
N TYR A 96 -10.78 -1.13 -3.56
CA TYR A 96 -11.62 -0.27 -2.75
C TYR A 96 -10.81 0.47 -1.68
N MET A 97 -11.38 1.57 -1.20
CA MET A 97 -10.95 2.32 -0.05
C MET A 97 -11.98 2.12 1.05
N THR A 98 -11.55 1.62 2.21
CA THR A 98 -12.43 1.42 3.36
C THR A 98 -12.89 2.73 3.97
N GLU A 99 -13.92 2.70 4.82
CA GLU A 99 -14.34 3.88 5.61
C GLU A 99 -13.23 4.45 6.49
N SER A 100 -12.22 3.63 6.83
CA SER A 100 -11.03 4.04 7.57
C SER A 100 -9.82 4.40 6.71
N GLY A 101 -10.02 4.56 5.40
CA GLY A 101 -8.99 5.06 4.48
C GLY A 101 -7.94 4.04 4.05
N TRP A 102 -8.16 2.75 4.30
CA TRP A 102 -7.26 1.69 3.83
C TRP A 102 -7.50 1.48 2.35
N ILE A 103 -6.44 1.40 1.55
CA ILE A 103 -6.52 1.15 0.12
C ILE A 103 -6.18 -0.31 -0.15
N ASP A 104 -7.15 -1.09 -0.62
CA ASP A 104 -6.98 -2.48 -1.07
C ASP A 104 -7.02 -2.53 -2.60
N LEU A 105 -5.89 -2.86 -3.24
CA LEU A 105 -5.75 -3.02 -4.70
C LEU A 105 -5.60 -4.48 -5.10
N TYR A 106 -6.40 -4.93 -6.06
CA TYR A 106 -6.32 -6.26 -6.66
C TYR A 106 -5.60 -6.16 -8.00
N LEU A 107 -4.37 -6.66 -8.02
CA LEU A 107 -3.50 -6.65 -9.18
C LEU A 107 -3.76 -7.91 -10.01
N PRO A 108 -4.16 -7.79 -11.29
CA PRO A 108 -4.25 -8.94 -12.17
C PRO A 108 -2.83 -9.51 -12.36
N CYS A 109 -2.61 -10.75 -11.92
CA CYS A 109 -1.29 -11.35 -11.94
C CYS A 109 -1.38 -12.83 -12.30
N THR A 110 -0.95 -13.17 -13.51
CA THR A 110 -0.58 -14.53 -13.89
C THR A 110 0.95 -14.64 -13.77
N THR A 111 1.43 -15.30 -12.73
CA THR A 111 2.86 -15.41 -12.42
C THR A 111 3.60 -16.42 -13.31
N LYS A 112 4.92 -16.24 -13.50
CA LYS A 112 5.84 -17.20 -14.17
C LYS A 112 6.59 -18.14 -13.23
N SER A 113 6.54 -17.93 -11.92
CA SER A 113 7.35 -18.72 -11.00
C SER A 113 6.69 -20.07 -10.79
N GLY A 114 7.28 -21.21 -11.17
CA GLY A 114 6.64 -22.54 -11.01
C GLY A 114 6.18 -22.89 -9.57
N ALA A 115 6.83 -22.30 -8.56
CA ALA A 115 6.39 -22.41 -7.16
C ALA A 115 5.10 -21.62 -6.87
N VAL A 116 4.86 -20.55 -7.63
CA VAL A 116 3.72 -19.64 -7.52
C VAL A 116 2.66 -19.95 -8.59
N GLU A 117 3.02 -20.51 -9.75
CA GLU A 117 2.18 -20.87 -10.90
C GLU A 117 1.26 -22.05 -10.56
N SER A 118 1.72 -22.95 -9.68
CA SER A 118 0.87 -24.00 -9.10
C SER A 118 -0.11 -23.49 -8.04
N ARG A 119 0.13 -22.29 -7.48
CA ARG A 119 -0.54 -21.74 -6.28
C ARG A 119 -1.49 -20.59 -6.61
N LEU A 120 -1.05 -19.58 -7.38
CA LEU A 120 -1.86 -18.49 -7.97
C LEU A 120 -2.72 -18.96 -9.16
N LYS A 121 -3.27 -20.17 -9.11
CA LYS A 121 -4.23 -20.66 -10.11
C LYS A 121 -5.52 -19.81 -10.15
N VAL A 122 -5.64 -18.77 -9.31
CA VAL A 122 -6.79 -17.85 -9.26
C VAL A 122 -6.39 -16.36 -9.12
N GLY A 123 -5.65 -15.85 -10.09
CA GLY A 123 -6.02 -14.59 -10.78
C GLY A 123 -5.58 -13.22 -10.24
N ALA A 124 -5.21 -13.04 -8.97
CA ALA A 124 -4.68 -11.75 -8.49
C ALA A 124 -3.85 -11.77 -7.19
N VAL A 125 -3.10 -10.70 -7.00
CA VAL A 125 -2.47 -10.32 -5.71
C VAL A 125 -3.21 -9.11 -5.15
N ALA A 126 -3.68 -9.19 -3.91
CA ALA A 126 -4.17 -8.02 -3.19
C ALA A 126 -3.00 -7.30 -2.51
N VAL A 127 -2.94 -5.98 -2.65
CA VAL A 127 -2.02 -5.08 -1.97
C VAL A 127 -2.85 -4.14 -1.11
N THR A 128 -2.68 -4.21 0.20
CA THR A 128 -3.35 -3.35 1.17
C THR A 128 -2.34 -2.31 1.67
N VAL A 129 -2.71 -1.03 1.62
CA VAL A 129 -1.89 0.08 2.13
C VAL A 129 -2.72 0.95 3.07
N HIS A 130 -2.14 1.29 4.23
CA HIS A 130 -2.77 2.12 5.25
C HIS A 130 -1.72 3.01 5.92
N ALA A 131 -2.09 4.22 6.33
CA ALA A 131 -1.25 5.11 7.13
C ALA A 131 -2.03 5.68 8.31
N SER A 132 -1.46 5.66 9.51
CA SER A 132 -2.11 6.16 10.74
C SER A 132 -2.48 7.64 10.68
N VAL A 133 -1.79 8.42 9.84
CA VAL A 133 -2.06 9.84 9.61
C VAL A 133 -3.33 10.11 8.82
N VAL A 134 -3.86 9.10 8.12
CA VAL A 134 -5.10 9.17 7.34
C VAL A 134 -6.22 8.67 8.23
N VAL A 135 -7.10 9.58 8.64
CA VAL A 135 -8.19 9.29 9.58
C VAL A 135 -9.54 9.51 8.94
N ASP A 136 -10.53 8.74 9.39
CA ASP A 136 -11.88 8.62 8.82
C ASP A 136 -12.58 9.98 8.65
N THR A 137 -12.37 10.91 9.59
CA THR A 137 -12.99 12.25 9.58
C THR A 137 -12.45 13.17 8.49
N GLU A 138 -11.32 12.83 7.88
CA GLU A 138 -10.64 13.67 6.88
C GLU A 138 -10.65 13.06 5.48
N LEU A 139 -11.36 11.96 5.25
CA LEU A 139 -11.41 11.30 3.93
C LEU A 139 -12.24 12.12 2.93
N ASN A 140 -11.55 12.86 2.07
CA ASN A 140 -12.13 13.62 0.96
C ASN A 140 -11.11 13.81 -0.17
N GLU A 141 -11.59 14.23 -1.34
CA GLU A 141 -10.78 14.38 -2.57
C GLU A 141 -9.62 15.38 -2.41
N ALA A 142 -9.77 16.41 -1.58
CA ALA A 142 -8.75 17.43 -1.37
C ALA A 142 -7.71 17.07 -0.29
N ASN A 143 -7.84 15.90 0.36
CA ASN A 143 -6.93 15.49 1.42
C ASN A 143 -5.56 15.08 0.86
N LYS A 144 -4.54 15.90 1.14
CA LYS A 144 -3.15 15.67 0.69
C LYS A 144 -2.52 14.39 1.23
N LYS A 145 -2.84 13.97 2.45
CA LYS A 145 -2.31 12.73 3.03
C LYS A 145 -2.94 11.52 2.35
N LEU A 146 -4.25 11.58 2.08
CA LEU A 146 -4.91 10.52 1.32
C LEU A 146 -4.38 10.46 -0.12
N GLN A 147 -4.10 11.61 -0.74
CA GLN A 147 -3.45 11.66 -2.05
C GLN A 147 -2.07 10.98 -1.99
N ALA A 148 -1.23 11.32 -1.01
CA ALA A 148 0.08 10.69 -0.83
C ALA A 148 -0.05 9.17 -0.56
N LEU A 149 -1.08 8.74 0.17
CA LEU A 149 -1.37 7.32 0.40
C LEU A 149 -1.76 6.61 -0.90
N ALA A 150 -2.57 7.27 -1.75
CA ALA A 150 -2.95 6.75 -3.06
C ALA A 150 -1.77 6.69 -4.04
N GLU A 151 -0.83 7.63 -3.97
CA GLU A 151 0.45 7.59 -4.69
C GLU A 151 1.29 6.40 -4.21
N PHE A 152 1.45 6.25 -2.89
CA PHE A 152 2.23 5.16 -2.31
C PHE A 152 1.62 3.78 -2.60
N ALA A 153 0.29 3.66 -2.58
CA ALA A 153 -0.40 2.44 -2.98
C ALA A 153 -0.14 2.09 -4.45
N ALA A 154 -0.03 3.08 -5.34
CA ALA A 154 0.34 2.86 -6.74
C ALA A 154 1.81 2.49 -6.93
N GLU A 155 2.73 3.07 -6.15
CA GLU A 155 4.14 2.66 -6.10
C GLU A 155 4.26 1.20 -5.64
N ALA A 156 3.66 0.86 -4.49
CA ALA A 156 3.64 -0.50 -3.97
C ALA A 156 3.03 -1.50 -4.97
N GLY A 157 1.89 -1.14 -5.59
CA GLY A 157 1.24 -1.96 -6.60
C GLY A 157 2.15 -2.25 -7.80
N ARG A 158 2.83 -1.23 -8.33
CA ARG A 158 3.75 -1.37 -9.48
C ARG A 158 4.99 -2.18 -9.14
N ASP A 159 5.64 -1.88 -8.02
CA ASP A 159 6.84 -2.59 -7.60
C ASP A 159 6.55 -4.08 -7.28
N LEU A 160 5.44 -4.37 -6.59
CA LEU A 160 5.03 -5.75 -6.31
C LEU A 160 4.61 -6.49 -7.58
N HIS A 161 3.88 -5.85 -8.49
CA HIS A 161 3.56 -6.42 -9.80
C HIS A 161 4.82 -6.81 -10.58
N GLY A 162 5.84 -5.93 -10.58
CA GLY A 162 7.14 -6.20 -11.17
C GLY A 162 7.89 -7.34 -10.46
N TRP A 163 7.90 -7.33 -9.13
CA TRP A 163 8.59 -8.34 -8.32
C TRP A 163 8.01 -9.75 -8.51
N TYR A 164 6.69 -9.87 -8.59
CA TYR A 164 6.01 -11.15 -8.86
C TYR A 164 6.16 -11.65 -10.30
N GLY A 165 6.74 -10.84 -11.19
CA GLY A 165 6.88 -11.18 -12.60
C GLY A 165 5.53 -11.40 -13.28
N CYS A 166 4.51 -10.63 -12.87
CA CYS A 166 3.16 -10.76 -13.40
C CYS A 166 3.16 -10.52 -14.91
N GLU A 167 2.62 -11.47 -15.68
CA GLU A 167 2.23 -11.20 -17.06
C GLU A 167 0.88 -10.48 -17.07
N GLY A 168 0.80 -9.35 -17.76
CA GLY A 168 -0.40 -8.52 -17.79
C GLY A 168 -0.16 -7.12 -18.33
N PRO A 169 -1.23 -6.32 -18.51
CA PRO A 169 -1.10 -4.91 -18.85
C PRO A 169 -0.30 -4.20 -17.75
N LYS A 170 0.57 -3.27 -18.15
CA LYS A 170 1.27 -2.42 -17.18
C LYS A 170 0.23 -1.63 -16.41
N LEU A 171 0.38 -1.59 -15.08
CA LEU A 171 -0.41 -0.69 -14.24
C LEU A 171 -0.18 0.75 -14.70
N ALA A 172 -1.24 1.56 -14.62
CA ALA A 172 -1.19 2.96 -15.03
C ALA A 172 -0.16 3.74 -14.20
N ASP A 173 0.38 4.80 -14.80
CA ASP A 173 1.18 5.79 -14.07
C ASP A 173 0.27 6.72 -13.25
N GLY A 174 0.82 7.27 -12.16
CA GLY A 174 0.11 8.18 -11.27
C GLY A 174 -0.52 7.47 -10.06
N PRO A 175 -1.31 8.22 -9.25
CA PRO A 175 -1.94 7.69 -8.05
C PRO A 175 -3.08 6.74 -8.35
N VAL A 176 -3.45 5.94 -7.34
CA VAL A 176 -4.73 5.25 -7.31
C VAL A 176 -5.88 6.24 -7.43
N SER A 177 -6.78 6.01 -8.38
CA SER A 177 -7.99 6.82 -8.56
C SER A 177 -9.11 6.34 -7.64
N ILE A 178 -9.68 7.25 -6.84
CA ILE A 178 -10.78 6.99 -5.90
C ILE A 178 -12.10 7.50 -6.50
N ASP A 179 -13.11 6.64 -6.61
CA ASP A 179 -14.43 7.01 -7.15
C ASP A 179 -15.33 7.58 -6.05
N TRP A 180 -15.14 8.86 -5.74
CA TRP A 180 -15.92 9.59 -4.73
C TRP A 180 -17.43 9.63 -4.98
N SER A 181 -17.87 9.44 -6.24
CA SER A 181 -19.30 9.42 -6.58
C SER A 181 -20.02 8.16 -6.06
N LYS A 182 -19.26 7.14 -5.68
CA LYS A 182 -19.74 5.86 -5.15
C LYS A 182 -19.35 5.64 -3.70
N ARG A 183 -19.02 6.70 -2.97
CA ARG A 183 -18.86 6.62 -1.52
C ARG A 183 -20.19 6.18 -0.89
N PRO A 184 -20.21 5.13 -0.05
CA PRO A 184 -21.42 4.67 0.65
C PRO A 184 -22.10 5.74 1.51
#